data_AF-A0A1J4NK76-F1
#
_entry.id   AF-A0A1J4NK76-F1
#
_cell.length_a   1.000
_cell.length_b   1.000
_cell.length_c   1.000
_cell.angle_alpha   90.00
_cell.angle_beta   90.00
_cell.angle_gamma   90.00
#
_symmetry.space_group_name_H-M   'P 1'
#
loop_
_entity.id
_entity.type
_entity.pdbx_description
1 polymer ?
#
loop_
_entity_poly.entity_id
_entity_poly.type
_entity_poly.pdbx_seq_one_letter_code
_entity_poly.pdbx_strand_id
1 'polypeptide(L)' 'MPANLGGRPPGVPDLTTYDLLAPQLSGGKDSAVMMAVFMEAARDAGVDGRVISYHASLGVPEWPPVFLG' A
#
# COMPACT_ATOMS: atom_id res chain seq x y z
N MET A 1 9.18 17.35 24.66
CA MET A 1 7.77 16.93 24.81
C MET A 1 7.61 15.63 24.03
N PRO A 2 7.36 14.45 24.63
CA PRO A 2 7.01 13.28 23.84
C PRO A 2 5.58 13.46 23.34
N ALA A 3 5.36 13.21 22.04
CA ALA A 3 4.05 13.31 21.42
C ALA A 3 3.08 12.29 22.02
N ASN A 4 1.87 12.75 22.33
CA ASN A 4 0.78 11.98 22.88
C ASN A 4 0.31 10.94 21.84
N LEU A 5 0.74 9.68 21.98
CA LEU A 5 0.30 8.55 21.15
C LEU A 5 -1.11 8.16 21.54
N GLY A 6 -2.11 8.86 21.01
CA GLY A 6 -3.51 8.53 21.20
C GLY A 6 -3.85 7.13 20.71
N GLY A 7 -3.95 6.18 21.63
CA GLY A 7 -4.94 5.08 21.62
C GLY A 7 -5.02 4.15 20.40
N ARG A 8 -3.93 3.77 19.75
CA ARG A 8 -3.97 2.73 18.70
C ARG A 8 -3.87 1.32 19.32
N PRO A 9 -4.71 0.34 18.92
CA PRO A 9 -4.58 -1.04 19.40
C PRO A 9 -3.16 -1.59 19.12
N PRO A 10 -2.59 -2.38 20.04
CA PRO A 10 -1.27 -2.97 19.82
C PRO A 10 -1.29 -3.83 18.55
N GLY A 11 -0.36 -3.54 17.63
CA GLY A 11 -0.17 -4.29 16.39
C GLY A 11 -0.61 -3.57 15.11
N VAL A 12 -1.29 -2.42 15.19
CA VAL A 12 -1.62 -1.64 13.99
C VAL A 12 -0.57 -0.53 13.78
N PRO A 13 0.18 -0.50 12.66
CA PRO A 13 1.26 0.47 12.46
C PRO A 13 0.78 1.91 12.32
N ASP A 14 1.44 2.87 12.98
CA ASP A 14 1.20 4.30 12.77
C ASP A 14 1.89 4.79 11.49
N LEU A 15 1.08 5.02 10.45
CA LEU A 15 1.56 5.45 9.13
C LEU A 15 2.24 6.83 9.15
N THR A 16 1.94 7.67 10.14
CA THR A 16 2.52 9.02 10.24
C THR A 16 4.00 9.01 10.61
N THR A 17 4.47 7.90 11.18
CA THR A 17 5.87 7.69 11.61
C THR A 17 6.82 7.36 10.46
N TYR A 18 6.30 7.09 9.27
CA TYR A 18 7.10 6.75 8.10
C TYR A 18 7.28 7.97 7.19
N ASP A 19 8.52 8.19 6.74
CA ASP A 19 8.84 9.20 5.72
C ASP A 19 8.47 8.72 4.31
N LEU A 20 8.53 7.41 4.08
CA LEU A 20 8.19 6.76 2.82
C LEU A 20 7.32 5.54 3.09
N LEU A 21 6.20 5.46 2.37
CA LEU A 21 5.30 4.33 2.36
C LEU A 21 5.42 3.63 1.00
N ALA A 22 5.93 2.39 0.97
CA ALA A 22 6.31 1.70 -0.27
C ALA A 22 5.55 0.38 -0.52
N PRO A 23 4.21 0.38 -0.66
CA PRO A 23 3.45 -0.82 -1.01
C PRO A 23 3.85 -1.34 -2.41
N GLN A 24 3.81 -2.66 -2.61
CA GLN A 24 4.27 -3.30 -3.84
C GLN A 24 3.10 -3.86 -4.65
N LEU A 25 3.07 -3.61 -5.96
CA LEU A 25 2.12 -4.19 -6.90
C LEU A 25 2.75 -5.38 -7.60
N SER A 26 2.24 -6.59 -7.35
CA SER A 26 2.72 -7.81 -8.00
C SER A 26 1.96 -8.15 -9.29
N GLY A 27 0.79 -7.54 -9.50
CA GLY A 27 -0.15 -7.91 -10.56
C GLY A 27 -1.13 -9.00 -10.13
N GLY A 28 -0.96 -9.60 -8.95
CA GLY A 28 -1.94 -10.49 -8.34
C GLY A 28 -3.08 -9.73 -7.65
N LYS A 29 -4.25 -10.37 -7.56
CA LYS A 29 -5.46 -9.80 -6.92
C LYS A 29 -5.21 -9.31 -5.50
N ASP A 30 -4.38 -10.03 -4.74
CA ASP A 30 -4.10 -9.70 -3.34
C ASP A 30 -3.34 -8.37 -3.24
N SER A 31 -2.41 -8.11 -4.16
CA SER A 31 -1.69 -6.83 -4.20
C SER A 31 -2.59 -5.67 -4.60
N ALA A 32 -3.60 -5.91 -5.44
CA ALA A 32 -4.59 -4.90 -5.81
C ALA A 32 -5.50 -4.54 -4.62
N VAL A 33 -6.01 -5.56 -3.90
CA VAL A 33 -6.84 -5.35 -2.70
C VAL A 33 -6.03 -4.70 -1.58
N MET A 34 -4.79 -5.16 -1.35
CA MET A 34 -3.88 -4.55 -0.40
C MET A 34 -3.66 -3.06 -0.70
N MET A 35 -3.43 -2.70 -1.97
CA MET A 35 -3.25 -1.30 -2.36
C MET A 35 -4.49 -0.45 -2.06
N ALA A 36 -5.70 -0.98 -2.32
CA ALA A 36 -6.94 -0.27 -2.04
C ALA A 36 -7.08 0.04 -0.53
N VAL A 37 -6.91 -0.98 0.33
CA VAL A 37 -6.96 -0.83 1.79
C VAL A 37 -5.85 0.09 2.30
N PHE A 38 -4.64 -0.02 1.75
CA PHE A 38 -3.50 0.80 2.13
C PHE A 38 -3.72 2.28 1.81
N MET A 39 -4.21 2.58 0.60
CA MET A 39 -4.49 3.96 0.19
C MET A 39 -5.64 4.59 0.97
N GLU A 40 -6.66 3.82 1.36
CA GLU A 40 -7.70 4.28 2.27
C GLU A 40 -7.09 4.71 3.61
N ALA A 41 -6.32 3.84 4.25
CA ALA A 41 -5.66 4.15 5.52
C ALA A 41 -4.67 5.33 5.43
N ALA A 42 -3.92 5.44 4.33
CA ALA A 42 -2.97 6.54 4.12
C ALA A 42 -3.68 7.89 3.94
N ARG A 43 -4.83 7.91 3.25
CA ARG A 43 -5.67 9.11 3.09
C ARG A 43 -6.31 9.52 4.41
N ASP A 44 -6.83 8.56 5.17
CA ASP A 44 -7.40 8.82 6.50
C ASP A 44 -6.36 9.40 7.46
N ALA A 45 -5.09 8.99 7.34
CA ALA A 45 -3.97 9.54 8.09
C ALA A 45 -3.35 10.82 7.49
N GLY A 46 -3.80 11.28 6.32
CA GLY A 46 -3.28 12.48 5.66
C GLY A 46 -1.84 12.38 5.15
N VAL A 47 -1.37 11.16 4.84
CA VAL A 47 0.01 10.87 4.41
C VAL A 47 0.08 10.19 3.05
N ASP A 48 -1.00 10.21 2.26
CA ASP A 48 -1.07 9.62 0.92
C ASP A 48 -0.02 10.21 -0.04
N GLY A 49 0.37 11.46 0.14
CA GLY A 49 1.49 12.09 -0.59
C GLY A 49 2.87 11.46 -0.35
N ARG A 50 3.01 10.56 0.64
CA ARG A 50 4.24 9.80 0.93
C ARG A 50 4.24 8.40 0.32
N VAL A 51 3.17 8.02 -0.39
CA VAL A 51 3.01 6.67 -0.94
C VAL A 51 3.64 6.59 -2.32
N ILE A 52 4.62 5.70 -2.47
CA ILE A 52 5.26 5.37 -3.75
C ILE A 52 5.15 3.87 -3.96
N SER A 53 4.36 3.46 -4.96
CA SER A 53 4.23 2.05 -5.32
C SER A 53 5.27 1.64 -6.36
N TYR A 54 5.71 0.39 -6.27
CA TYR A 54 6.62 -0.21 -7.23
C TYR A 54 6.00 -1.46 -7.85
N HIS A 55 6.30 -1.68 -9.13
CA HIS A 55 5.98 -2.91 -9.84
C HIS A 55 7.26 -3.39 -10.54
N ALA A 56 7.72 -4.58 -10.17
CA ALA A 56 8.85 -5.22 -10.84
C ALA A 56 8.32 -6.06 -12.01
N SER A 57 8.55 -5.60 -13.24
CA SER A 57 8.31 -6.42 -14.42
C SER A 57 9.47 -7.41 -14.57
N LEU A 58 9.16 -8.70 -14.48
CA LEU A 58 10.12 -9.79 -14.71
C LEU A 58 10.19 -10.23 -16.18
N GLY A 59 9.67 -9.39 -17.09
CA GLY A 59 9.48 -9.73 -18.50
C GLY A 59 8.02 -10.04 -18.83
N VAL A 60 7.80 -10.79 -19.91
CA VAL A 60 6.45 -11.14 -20.38
C VAL A 60 5.76 -12.01 -19.32
N PRO A 61 4.52 -11.69 -18.91
CA PRO A 61 3.75 -12.56 -18.03
C PRO A 61 3.70 -13.98 -18.62
N GLU A 62 4.01 -15.00 -17.81
CA GLU A 62 3.97 -16.41 -18.22
C GLU A 62 2.57 -16.80 -18.74
N TRP A 63 1.53 -16.17 -18.19
CA TRP A 63 0.14 -16.44 -18.53
C TRP A 63 -0.39 -15.39 -19.52
N PRO A 64 -0.88 -15.80 -20.70
CA PRO A 64 -1.50 -14.87 -21.63
C PRO A 64 -2.78 -14.27 -21.01
N PRO A 65 -3.03 -12.95 -21.20
CA PRO A 65 -4.26 -12.33 -20.74
C PRO A 65 -5.46 -12.95 -21.45
N VAL A 66 -6.54 -13.18 -20.70
CA VAL A 66 -7.84 -13.58 -21.27
C VAL A 66 -8.52 -12.33 -21.83
N PHE A 67 -8.70 -12.28 -23.14
CA PHE A 67 -9.51 -11.26 -23.79
C PHE A 67 -10.95 -11.76 -23.87
N LEU A 68 -11.89 -11.01 -23.29
CA LEU A 68 -13.32 -11.19 -23.56
C LEU A 68 -13.67 -10.25 -24.73
N GLY A 69 -14.03 -10.85 -25.87
CA GLY A 69 -14.57 -10.13 -27.02
C GLY A 69 -16.04 -9.77 -26.86
#